data_AF-A0A4Q5P2Q4-F1
#
_entry.id   AF-A0A4Q5P2Q4-F1
#
_cell.length_a   1.000
_cell.length_b   1.000
_cell.length_c   1.000
_cell.angle_alpha   90.00
_cell.angle_beta   90.00
_cell.angle_gamma   90.00
#
_symmetry.space_group_name_H-M   'P 1'
#
loop_
_entity.id
_entity.type
_entity.pdbx_description
1 polymer ?
#
loop_
_entity_poly.entity_id
_entity_poly.type
_entity_poly.pdbx_seq_one_letter_code
_entity_poly.pdbx_strand_id
1 'polypeptide(L)'
;MQRAGLSSRGRLVAIAVVTLLLGAVEAHAATKTCKFDGDRDAITAGIKAEFSCEGAFEILEPCALNTSGDNALSDIVLKKCEPRFLPAATPAIKAAYAKANAKCNQSAEKNEGSMYQGLAAVCRARAGRDFARKYGTRR
;
A
#
# COMPACT_ATOMS: atom_id res chain seq x y z
N MET A 1 -35.09 -28.72 -47.95
CA MET A 1 -33.89 -27.85 -47.82
C MET A 1 -33.04 -28.40 -46.69
N GLN A 2 -31.74 -28.58 -46.96
CA GLN A 2 -30.83 -29.51 -46.31
C GLN A 2 -30.33 -29.06 -44.94
N ARG A 3 -30.21 -30.02 -44.00
CA ARG A 3 -29.43 -29.90 -42.76
C ARG A 3 -27.94 -29.95 -43.12
N ALA A 4 -27.21 -28.86 -42.88
CA ALA A 4 -25.76 -28.85 -43.04
C ALA A 4 -25.11 -29.63 -41.89
N GLY A 5 -24.56 -30.80 -42.20
CA GLY A 5 -23.77 -31.61 -41.28
C GLY A 5 -22.43 -30.94 -40.99
N LEU A 6 -22.18 -30.64 -39.72
CA LEU A 6 -20.89 -30.14 -39.26
C LEU A 6 -19.94 -31.34 -39.07
N SER A 7 -18.92 -31.41 -39.92
CA SER A 7 -17.92 -32.48 -40.00
C SER A 7 -17.15 -32.69 -38.68
N SER A 8 -17.02 -33.95 -38.27
CA SER A 8 -16.37 -34.45 -37.03
C SER A 8 -14.92 -33.97 -36.85
N ARG A 9 -14.23 -33.60 -37.94
CA ARG A 9 -12.85 -33.09 -37.90
C ARG A 9 -12.73 -31.67 -37.32
N GLY A 10 -13.79 -30.87 -37.34
CA GLY A 10 -13.79 -29.49 -36.82
C GLY A 10 -13.92 -29.38 -35.30
N ARG A 11 -14.36 -30.43 -34.62
CA ARG A 11 -14.58 -30.41 -33.15
C ARG A 11 -13.29 -30.63 -32.34
N LEU A 12 -12.31 -31.33 -32.90
CA LEU A 12 -11.05 -31.65 -32.20
C LEU A 12 -10.06 -30.48 -32.17
N VAL A 13 -10.03 -29.64 -33.21
CA VAL A 13 -9.09 -28.50 -33.30
C VAL A 13 -9.51 -27.35 -32.36
N ALA A 14 -10.82 -27.14 -32.17
CA ALA A 14 -11.32 -26.05 -31.34
C ALA A 14 -11.06 -26.22 -29.83
N ILE A 15 -10.87 -27.45 -29.35
CA ILE A 15 -10.63 -27.73 -27.92
C ILE A 15 -9.16 -27.51 -27.54
N ALA A 16 -8.22 -27.73 -28.47
CA ALA A 16 -6.78 -27.62 -28.18
C ALA A 16 -6.28 -26.17 -28.10
N VAL A 17 -6.96 -25.20 -28.71
CA VAL A 17 -6.52 -23.79 -28.70
C VAL A 17 -6.93 -23.05 -27.42
N VAL A 18 -8.01 -23.46 -26.76
CA VAL A 18 -8.51 -22.81 -25.53
C VAL A 18 -7.64 -23.13 -24.29
N THR A 19 -6.91 -24.24 -24.29
CA THR A 19 -6.09 -24.66 -23.14
C THR A 19 -4.70 -24.04 -23.10
N LEU A 20 -4.20 -23.42 -24.19
CA LEU A 20 -2.86 -22.83 -24.23
C LEU A 20 -2.77 -21.36 -23.78
N LEU A 21 -3.88 -20.71 -23.44
CA LEU A 21 -3.89 -19.29 -23.02
C LEU A 21 -4.01 -19.09 -21.50
N LEU A 22 -4.11 -20.16 -20.70
CA LEU A 22 -4.04 -20.10 -19.23
C LEU A 22 -2.59 -20.26 -18.73
N GLY A 23 -1.67 -19.50 -19.31
CA GLY A 23 -0.36 -19.31 -18.68
C GLY A 23 -0.56 -18.53 -17.40
N ALA A 24 -0.42 -19.19 -16.25
CA ALA A 24 -0.47 -18.58 -14.94
C ALA A 24 0.60 -17.48 -14.85
N VAL A 25 0.18 -16.22 -14.79
CA VAL A 25 1.03 -15.14 -14.26
C VAL A 25 1.08 -15.36 -12.76
N GLU A 26 2.08 -16.10 -12.30
CA GLU A 26 2.47 -16.10 -10.89
C GLU A 26 3.18 -14.78 -10.60
N ALA A 27 2.38 -13.74 -10.35
CA ALA A 27 2.85 -12.51 -9.75
C ALA A 27 3.31 -12.82 -8.32
N HIS A 28 4.57 -13.22 -8.18
CA HIS A 28 5.25 -13.32 -6.89
C HIS A 28 5.39 -11.90 -6.34
N ALA A 29 4.37 -11.43 -5.63
CA ALA A 29 4.49 -10.26 -4.78
C ALA A 29 5.53 -10.62 -3.71
N ALA A 30 6.75 -10.09 -3.83
CA ALA A 30 7.75 -10.21 -2.79
C ALA A 30 7.18 -9.60 -1.51
N THR A 31 6.82 -10.45 -0.55
CA THR A 31 6.42 -10.02 0.78
C THR A 31 7.64 -9.42 1.47
N LYS A 32 7.69 -8.09 1.56
CA LYS A 32 8.69 -7.42 2.41
C LYS A 32 8.46 -7.89 3.85
N THR A 33 9.46 -8.51 4.45
CA THR A 33 9.42 -8.94 5.85
C THR A 33 9.95 -7.85 6.76
N CYS A 34 9.46 -7.79 8.00
CA CYS A 34 10.02 -6.86 8.98
C CYS A 34 11.44 -7.30 9.35
N LYS A 35 12.42 -6.39 9.22
CA LYS A 35 13.83 -6.65 9.56
C LYS A 35 14.16 -6.54 11.07
N PHE A 36 13.16 -6.29 11.90
CA PHE A 36 13.29 -6.04 13.34
C PHE A 36 12.51 -7.04 14.19
N ASP A 37 12.11 -8.18 13.60
CA ASP A 37 11.37 -9.26 14.28
C ASP A 37 10.12 -8.82 15.08
N GLY A 38 9.53 -7.67 14.71
CA GLY A 38 8.39 -7.09 15.41
C GLY A 38 8.73 -6.34 16.72
N ASP A 39 10.01 -6.21 17.08
CA ASP A 39 10.45 -5.43 18.24
C ASP A 39 10.15 -3.95 18.02
N ARG A 40 9.15 -3.44 18.76
CA ARG A 40 8.69 -2.05 18.68
C ARG A 40 9.80 -1.03 18.88
N ASP A 41 10.74 -1.26 19.80
CA ASP A 41 11.77 -0.29 20.11
C ASP A 41 12.83 -0.27 19.00
N ALA A 42 13.19 -1.45 18.49
CA ALA A 42 14.07 -1.58 17.32
C ALA A 42 13.44 -0.97 16.06
N ILE A 43 12.15 -1.20 15.81
CA ILE A 43 11.39 -0.58 14.72
C ILE A 43 11.41 0.94 14.87
N THR A 44 11.08 1.44 16.07
CA THR A 44 11.05 2.88 16.36
C THR A 44 12.43 3.52 16.11
N ALA A 45 13.50 2.88 16.57
CA ALA A 45 14.87 3.33 16.34
C ALA A 45 15.22 3.32 14.84
N GLY A 46 14.85 2.26 14.12
CA GLY A 46 15.04 2.13 12.68
C GLY A 46 14.35 3.24 11.88
N ILE A 47 13.07 3.50 12.14
CA ILE A 47 12.32 4.58 11.49
C ILE A 47 12.95 5.93 11.81
N LYS A 48 13.36 6.18 13.06
CA LYS A 48 13.99 7.44 13.45
C LYS A 48 15.33 7.66 12.74
N ALA A 49 16.17 6.64 12.67
CA ALA A 49 17.51 6.68 12.07
C ALA A 49 17.47 6.87 10.55
N GLU A 50 16.40 6.44 9.90
CA GLU A 50 16.25 6.61 8.45
C GLU A 50 16.09 8.08 8.06
N PHE A 51 16.86 8.52 7.07
CA PHE A 51 16.86 9.92 6.65
C PHE A 51 15.65 10.26 5.78
N SER A 52 15.27 9.33 4.90
CA SER A 52 14.30 9.59 3.86
C SER A 52 12.86 9.29 4.30
N CYS A 53 11.91 10.06 3.77
CA CYS A 53 10.48 9.73 3.90
C CYS A 53 10.17 8.33 3.34
N GLU A 54 10.75 8.00 2.18
CA GLU A 54 10.54 6.70 1.53
C GLU A 54 11.06 5.56 2.41
N GLY A 55 12.33 5.61 2.81
CA GLY A 55 12.93 4.57 3.64
C GLY A 55 12.22 4.41 4.97
N ALA A 56 11.78 5.51 5.60
CA ALA A 56 11.09 5.45 6.88
C ALA A 56 9.76 4.69 6.74
N PHE A 57 9.04 4.93 5.64
CA PHE A 57 7.84 4.17 5.31
C PHE A 57 8.14 2.71 4.93
N GLU A 58 9.24 2.45 4.22
CA GLU A 58 9.68 1.08 3.87
C GLU A 58 10.08 0.24 5.09
N ILE A 59 10.40 0.88 6.21
CA ILE A 59 10.53 0.21 7.50
C ILE A 59 9.16 -0.04 8.13
N LEU A 60 8.31 0.99 8.22
CA LEU A 60 7.00 0.90 8.87
C LEU A 60 6.08 -0.14 8.22
N GLU A 61 5.96 -0.11 6.89
CA GLU A 61 5.00 -0.95 6.15
C GLU A 61 5.13 -2.45 6.46
N PRO A 62 6.30 -3.07 6.35
CA PRO A 62 6.46 -4.47 6.71
C PRO A 62 6.52 -4.73 8.22
N CYS A 63 6.81 -3.71 9.04
CA CYS A 63 6.95 -3.81 10.50
C CYS A 63 5.76 -3.30 11.31
N ALA A 64 4.60 -3.12 10.68
CA ALA A 64 3.40 -2.67 11.38
C ALA A 64 3.08 -3.61 12.55
N LEU A 65 2.80 -3.03 13.71
CA LEU A 65 2.47 -3.75 14.94
C LEU A 65 1.04 -4.31 14.89
N ASN A 66 0.21 -3.80 13.98
CA ASN A 66 -1.23 -4.07 13.89
C ASN A 66 -1.95 -3.73 15.21
N THR A 67 -1.51 -2.66 15.85
CA THR A 67 -2.10 -2.15 17.10
C THR A 67 -2.14 -0.62 17.07
N SER A 68 -2.73 0.00 18.09
CA SER A 68 -2.70 1.45 18.26
C SER A 68 -1.27 2.02 18.39
N GLY A 69 -0.26 1.18 18.66
CA GLY A 69 1.15 1.57 18.68
C GLY A 69 1.65 2.08 17.32
N ASP A 70 1.03 1.68 16.21
CA ASP A 70 1.38 2.16 14.87
C ASP A 70 1.12 3.66 14.69
N ASN A 71 0.26 4.28 15.52
CA ASN A 71 0.07 5.74 15.49
C ASN A 71 1.40 6.46 15.77
N ALA A 72 2.14 6.02 16.79
CA ALA A 72 3.43 6.63 17.12
C ALA A 72 4.49 6.39 16.04
N LEU A 73 4.47 5.22 15.39
CA LEU A 73 5.37 4.93 14.27
C LEU A 73 5.04 5.77 13.03
N SER A 74 3.74 5.87 12.71
CA SER A 74 3.21 6.69 11.62
C SER A 74 3.58 8.16 11.79
N ASP A 75 3.45 8.72 12.99
CA ASP A 75 3.83 10.11 13.28
C ASP A 75 5.31 10.39 12.98
N ILE A 76 6.20 9.42 13.24
CA ILE A 76 7.64 9.57 12.92
C ILE A 76 7.84 9.60 11.40
N VAL A 77 7.16 8.73 10.66
CA VAL A 77 7.22 8.73 9.19
C VAL A 77 6.66 10.05 8.62
N LEU A 78 5.50 10.50 9.11
CA LEU A 78 4.85 11.73 8.66
C LEU A 78 5.71 12.96 8.90
N LYS A 79 6.41 13.06 10.04
CA LYS A 79 7.38 14.14 10.32
C LYS A 79 8.51 14.23 9.30
N LYS A 80 8.81 13.15 8.58
CA LYS A 80 9.81 13.12 7.48
C LYS A 80 9.17 13.37 6.12
N CYS A 81 7.93 12.93 5.92
CA CYS A 81 7.23 13.04 4.65
C CYS A 81 6.59 14.41 4.41
N GLU A 82 5.86 14.92 5.39
CA GLU A 82 5.08 16.15 5.27
C GLU A 82 5.90 17.40 4.92
N PRO A 83 7.10 17.64 5.49
CA PRO A 83 7.93 18.79 5.12
C PRO A 83 8.34 18.79 3.64
N ARG A 84 8.29 17.65 2.96
CA ARG A 84 8.70 17.55 1.55
C ARG A 84 7.68 18.18 0.61
N PHE A 85 6.40 18.26 0.99
CA PHE A 85 5.34 18.76 0.11
C PHE A 85 4.44 19.83 0.74
N LEU A 86 4.22 19.82 2.06
CA LEU A 86 3.31 20.79 2.69
C LEU A 86 3.71 22.27 2.53
N PRO A 87 5.01 22.65 2.58
CA PRO A 87 5.39 24.06 2.44
C PRO A 87 5.00 24.67 1.08
N ALA A 88 5.04 23.87 0.02
CA ALA A 88 4.68 24.28 -1.34
C ALA A 88 3.26 23.85 -1.75
N ALA A 89 2.49 23.24 -0.85
CA ALA A 89 1.18 22.70 -1.16
C ALA A 89 0.15 23.83 -1.37
N THR A 90 -0.48 23.82 -2.54
CA THR A 90 -1.67 24.65 -2.82
C THR A 90 -2.84 24.23 -1.91
N PRO A 91 -3.88 25.08 -1.76
CA PRO A 91 -5.09 24.70 -1.00
C PRO A 91 -5.72 23.39 -1.50
N ALA A 92 -5.68 23.14 -2.83
CA ALA A 92 -6.18 21.91 -3.42
C ALA A 92 -5.37 20.68 -2.97
N ILE A 93 -4.03 20.78 -2.90
CA ILE A 93 -3.17 19.69 -2.41
C ILE A 93 -3.44 19.42 -0.93
N LYS A 94 -3.57 20.46 -0.11
CA LYS A 94 -3.89 20.31 1.33
C LYS A 94 -5.25 19.64 1.53
N ALA A 95 -6.27 20.04 0.77
CA ALA A 95 -7.59 19.42 0.81
C ALA A 95 -7.56 17.96 0.34
N ALA A 96 -6.79 17.65 -0.71
CA ALA A 96 -6.61 16.28 -1.16
C ALA A 96 -5.91 15.40 -0.12
N TYR A 97 -4.89 15.92 0.57
CA TYR A 97 -4.18 15.22 1.64
C TYR A 97 -5.09 14.97 2.85
N ALA A 98 -5.84 15.99 3.29
CA ALA A 98 -6.83 15.85 4.36
C ALA A 98 -7.90 14.80 4.00
N LYS A 99 -8.38 14.80 2.76
CA LYS A 99 -9.33 13.77 2.26
C LYS A 99 -8.73 12.37 2.27
N ALA A 100 -7.44 12.23 1.94
CA ALA A 100 -6.75 10.94 2.02
C ALA A 100 -6.67 10.45 3.47
N ASN A 101 -6.29 11.32 4.41
CA ASN A 101 -6.26 10.98 5.83
C ASN A 101 -7.65 10.62 6.38
N ALA A 102 -8.70 11.37 6.01
CA ALA A 102 -10.06 11.06 6.42
C ALA A 102 -10.52 9.68 5.90
N LYS A 103 -10.14 9.30 4.66
CA LYS A 103 -10.41 7.97 4.14
C LYS A 103 -9.72 6.87 4.95
N CYS A 104 -8.48 7.08 5.38
CA CYS A 104 -7.77 6.14 6.25
C CYS A 104 -8.48 5.91 7.58
N ASN A 105 -9.16 6.93 8.11
CA ASN A 105 -9.83 6.86 9.41
C ASN A 105 -11.14 6.07 9.38
N GLN A 106 -11.78 5.92 8.23
CA GLN A 106 -13.11 5.32 8.13
C GLN A 106 -13.19 3.93 8.77
N SER A 107 -12.16 3.10 8.61
CA SER A 107 -12.13 1.76 9.22
C SER A 107 -12.01 1.83 10.75
N ALA A 108 -11.22 2.77 11.27
CA ALA A 108 -11.05 2.98 12.71
C ALA A 108 -12.26 3.67 13.37
N GLU A 109 -13.05 4.42 12.60
CA GLU A 109 -14.29 5.05 13.06
C GLU A 109 -15.47 4.06 13.12
N LYS A 110 -15.48 3.07 12.22
CA LYS A 110 -16.57 2.09 12.09
C LYS A 110 -16.36 0.83 12.90
N ASN A 111 -15.15 0.58 13.38
CA ASN A 111 -14.81 -0.65 14.07
C ASN A 111 -14.04 -0.36 15.35
N GLU A 112 -14.28 -1.16 16.36
CA GLU A 112 -13.57 -1.10 17.64
C GLU A 112 -12.29 -1.92 17.59
N GLY A 113 -11.34 -1.58 18.47
CA GLY A 113 -10.11 -2.36 18.66
C GLY A 113 -8.87 -1.74 18.03
N SER A 114 -7.72 -2.09 18.62
CA SER A 114 -6.41 -1.53 18.28
C SER A 114 -5.94 -1.90 16.88
N MET A 115 -6.42 -3.01 16.31
CA MET A 115 -6.08 -3.45 14.95
C MET A 115 -6.50 -2.42 13.90
N TYR A 116 -7.73 -1.91 13.97
CA TYR A 116 -8.23 -0.92 13.00
C TYR A 116 -7.54 0.44 13.18
N GLN A 117 -7.16 0.79 14.42
CA GLN A 117 -6.35 1.96 14.69
C GLN A 117 -4.96 1.84 14.04
N GLY A 118 -4.35 0.65 14.11
CA GLY A 118 -3.05 0.39 13.48
C GLY A 118 -3.12 0.47 11.95
N LEU A 119 -4.13 -0.16 11.36
CA LEU A 119 -4.39 -0.06 9.92
C LEU A 119 -4.57 1.39 9.45
N ALA A 120 -5.36 2.18 10.19
CA ALA A 120 -5.56 3.58 9.88
C ALA A 120 -4.24 4.38 9.98
N ALA A 121 -3.41 4.13 10.99
CA ALA A 121 -2.12 4.77 11.16
C ALA A 121 -1.17 4.50 9.99
N VAL A 122 -1.02 3.22 9.58
CA VAL A 122 -0.16 2.84 8.44
C VAL A 122 -0.70 3.43 7.13
N CYS A 123 -2.02 3.49 6.95
CA CYS A 123 -2.63 4.14 5.80
C CYS A 123 -2.28 5.65 5.73
N ARG A 124 -2.32 6.38 6.85
CA ARG A 124 -1.93 7.80 6.89
C ARG A 124 -0.46 7.99 6.52
N ALA A 125 0.44 7.17 7.07
CA ALA A 125 1.86 7.21 6.73
C ALA A 125 2.08 6.99 5.21
N ARG A 126 1.36 6.03 4.62
CA ARG A 126 1.39 5.79 3.17
C ARG A 126 0.91 7.02 2.40
N ALA A 127 -0.19 7.64 2.81
CA ALA A 127 -0.69 8.85 2.17
C ALA A 127 0.35 9.98 2.22
N GLY A 128 0.99 10.20 3.38
CA GLY A 128 2.10 11.17 3.51
C GLY A 128 3.26 10.85 2.56
N ARG A 129 3.67 9.58 2.47
CA ARG A 129 4.70 9.11 1.53
C ARG A 129 4.31 9.37 0.08
N ASP A 130 3.10 8.99 -0.32
CA ASP A 130 2.61 9.13 -1.69
C ASP A 130 2.51 10.60 -2.12
N PHE A 131 2.08 11.48 -1.21
CA PHE A 131 2.07 12.93 -1.46
C PHE A 131 3.48 13.51 -1.52
N ALA A 132 4.40 13.08 -0.66
CA ALA A 132 5.79 13.48 -0.72
C ALA A 132 6.46 13.06 -2.05
N ARG A 133 6.15 11.85 -2.57
CA ARG A 133 6.63 11.40 -3.88
C ARG A 133 6.06 12.22 -5.03
N LYS A 134 4.78 12.56 -4.96
CA LYS A 134 4.05 13.22 -6.06
C LYS A 134 4.29 14.72 -6.13
N TYR A 135 4.33 15.38 -4.98
CA TYR A 135 4.33 16.84 -4.87
C TYR A 135 5.58 17.40 -4.19
N GLY A 136 6.42 16.54 -3.61
CA GLY A 136 7.63 16.98 -2.95
C GLY A 136 8.82 17.13 -3.88
N THR A 137 9.77 17.96 -3.46
CA THR A 137 11.06 18.10 -4.16
C THR A 137 11.95 16.89 -3.85
N ARG A 138 12.63 16.32 -4.86
CA ARG A 138 13.67 15.30 -4.63
C ARG A 138 14.88 15.96 -3.96
N ARG A 139 15.05 15.75 -2.65
CA ARG A 139 16.34 15.86 -1.95
C ARG A 139 16.52 14.69 -1.02
#